data_AF-A0A7S4NB68-F1
#
_entry.id   AF-A0A7S4NB68-F1
#
_cell.length_a   1.000
_cell.length_b   1.000
_cell.length_c   1.000
_cell.angle_alpha   90.00
_cell.angle_beta   90.00
_cell.angle_gamma   90.00
#
_symmetry.space_group_name_H-M   'P 1'
#
loop_
_entity.id
_entity.type
_entity.pdbx_description
1 polymer ?
#
loop_
_entity_poly.entity_id
_entity_poly.type
_entity_poly.pdbx_seq_one_letter_code
_entity_poly.pdbx_strand_id
1 'polypeptide(L)'
;GGGGRGGGGTIYVDCSTVNPMTSREVHRRVAEASSSSSSSSSCPAGSSTSASAAMDAPVSGGVKGAIDGTLTFMVGSDPGRPLETASPFLRNMGENVVLCGGPGTGAATKLCNNVALASQMIGVCEAMNLGEALGVDPVVLADAMNASTAKCWSGEVDNPHPDVAAARGNAAAANDYDGGFAARLML
;
A
#
# COMPACT_ATOMS: atom_id res chain seq x y z
N GLY A 1 12.22 -38.70 -8.01
CA GLY A 1 11.46 -39.07 -6.81
C GLY A 1 10.22 -38.21 -6.75
N GLY A 2 9.04 -38.82 -6.79
CA GLY A 2 7.77 -38.11 -6.80
C GLY A 2 7.50 -37.42 -5.46
N GLY A 3 7.50 -36.08 -5.47
CA GLY A 3 7.01 -35.28 -4.36
C GLY A 3 5.50 -35.13 -4.46
N GLY A 4 4.76 -35.85 -3.63
CA GLY A 4 3.31 -35.71 -3.53
C GLY A 4 2.95 -34.28 -3.15
N ARG A 5 2.24 -33.56 -4.03
CA ARG A 5 1.56 -32.32 -3.70
C ARG A 5 0.36 -32.68 -2.81
N GLY A 6 0.57 -32.79 -1.50
CA GLY A 6 -0.51 -32.80 -0.53
C GLY A 6 -1.26 -31.47 -0.64
N GLY A 7 -2.59 -31.53 -0.86
CA GLY A 7 -3.45 -30.37 -1.08
C GLY A 7 -3.59 -29.50 0.18
N GLY A 8 -2.57 -28.70 0.48
CA GLY A 8 -2.66 -27.67 1.51
C GLY A 8 -3.45 -26.46 1.03
N GLY A 9 -4.23 -25.84 1.91
CA GLY A 9 -5.00 -24.63 1.63
C GLY A 9 -4.13 -23.50 1.09
N THR A 10 -4.67 -22.84 0.06
CA THR A 10 -4.01 -21.76 -0.67
C THR A 10 -4.22 -20.43 0.04
N ILE A 11 -3.23 -19.54 -0.01
CA ILE A 11 -3.36 -18.16 0.50
C ILE A 11 -3.52 -17.24 -0.71
N TYR A 12 -4.67 -16.57 -0.79
CA TYR A 12 -4.93 -15.52 -1.76
C TYR A 12 -4.51 -14.17 -1.18
N VAL A 13 -3.68 -13.41 -1.89
CA VAL A 13 -3.20 -12.10 -1.46
C VAL A 13 -3.58 -11.06 -2.51
N ASP A 14 -4.45 -10.13 -2.13
CA ASP A 14 -4.84 -9.03 -2.99
C ASP A 14 -4.06 -7.77 -2.65
N CYS A 15 -3.17 -7.35 -3.54
CA CYS A 15 -2.36 -6.14 -3.37
C CYS A 15 -2.99 -4.90 -4.01
N SER A 16 -4.21 -5.02 -4.53
CA SER A 16 -4.94 -3.92 -5.18
C SER A 16 -5.43 -2.91 -4.14
N THR A 17 -5.48 -1.63 -4.52
CA THR A 17 -6.23 -0.64 -3.74
C THR A 17 -7.70 -0.77 -4.12
N VAL A 18 -8.53 -1.26 -3.20
CA VAL A 18 -9.97 -1.51 -3.41
C VAL A 18 -10.77 -1.02 -2.20
N ASN A 19 -12.09 -0.96 -2.36
CA ASN A 19 -13.00 -0.68 -1.25
C ASN A 19 -12.84 -1.75 -0.14
N PRO A 20 -12.70 -1.38 1.15
CA PRO A 20 -12.59 -2.32 2.27
C PRO A 20 -13.73 -3.34 2.34
N MET A 21 -14.94 -2.96 1.91
CA MET A 21 -16.08 -3.86 1.84
C MET A 21 -15.88 -4.95 0.78
N THR A 22 -15.27 -4.62 -0.35
CA THR A 22 -14.90 -5.60 -1.38
C THR A 22 -13.85 -6.57 -0.83
N SER A 23 -12.83 -6.08 -0.13
CA SER A 23 -11.84 -6.95 0.54
C SER A 23 -12.52 -7.89 1.53
N ARG A 24 -13.37 -7.38 2.42
CA ARG A 24 -14.12 -8.21 3.40
C ARG A 24 -14.96 -9.29 2.73
N GLU A 25 -15.62 -8.96 1.61
CA GLU A 25 -16.40 -9.91 0.84
C GLU A 25 -15.53 -11.02 0.22
N VAL A 26 -14.34 -10.70 -0.28
CA VAL A 26 -13.38 -11.70 -0.76
C VAL A 26 -12.93 -12.63 0.36
N HIS A 27 -12.59 -12.07 1.53
CA HIS A 27 -12.23 -12.87 2.71
C HIS A 27 -13.34 -13.84 3.10
N ARG A 28 -14.59 -13.36 3.16
CA ARG A 28 -15.77 -14.20 3.45
C ARG A 28 -15.92 -15.33 2.45
N ARG A 29 -15.82 -15.06 1.14
CA ARG A 29 -15.96 -16.08 0.09
C ARG A 29 -14.87 -17.14 0.15
N VAL A 30 -13.63 -16.75 0.42
CA VAL A 30 -12.53 -17.71 0.56
C VAL A 30 -12.73 -18.60 1.78
N ALA A 31 -13.19 -18.04 2.91
CA ALA A 31 -13.54 -18.82 4.09
C ALA A 31 -14.66 -19.84 3.81
N GLU A 32 -15.73 -19.43 3.14
CA GLU A 32 -16.86 -20.31 2.77
C GLU A 32 -16.45 -21.44 1.80
N ALA A 33 -15.61 -21.12 0.82
CA ALA A 33 -15.05 -22.11 -0.11
C ALA A 33 -14.15 -23.13 0.60
N SER A 34 -13.37 -22.68 1.60
CA SER A 34 -12.56 -23.55 2.44
C SER A 34 -13.40 -24.51 3.29
N SER A 35 -14.49 -24.02 3.89
CA SER A 35 -15.40 -24.84 4.70
C SER A 35 -16.15 -25.88 3.87
N SER A 36 -16.64 -25.51 2.68
CA SER A 36 -17.37 -26.42 1.78
C SER A 36 -16.48 -27.49 1.13
N SER A 37 -15.22 -27.18 0.85
CA SER A 37 -14.26 -28.14 0.28
C SER A 37 -13.86 -29.25 1.27
N SER A 38 -13.95 -28.96 2.57
CA SER A 38 -13.63 -29.91 3.65
C SER A 38 -14.66 -31.04 3.80
N SER A 39 -15.86 -30.88 3.22
CA SER A 39 -16.95 -31.87 3.28
C SER A 39 -17.00 -32.86 2.10
N SER A 40 -16.16 -32.68 1.06
CA SER A 40 -16.19 -33.51 -0.17
C SER A 40 -14.96 -34.40 -0.39
N SER A 41 -13.95 -34.33 0.48
CA SER A 41 -12.67 -35.00 0.22
C SER A 41 -12.71 -36.47 0.67
N SER A 42 -12.58 -37.41 -0.27
CA SER A 42 -12.27 -38.83 -0.05
C SER A 42 -10.80 -39.04 0.38
N CYS A 43 -10.21 -38.05 1.06
CA CYS A 43 -8.81 -38.06 1.44
C CYS A 43 -8.58 -39.08 2.57
N PRO A 44 -7.52 -39.91 2.49
CA PRO A 44 -7.21 -40.88 3.53
C PRO A 44 -6.95 -40.19 4.87
N ALA A 45 -7.46 -40.80 5.95
CA ALA A 45 -7.33 -40.34 7.32
C ALA A 45 -5.84 -40.13 7.67
N GLY A 46 -5.40 -38.88 7.74
CA GLY A 46 -4.01 -38.50 8.02
C GLY A 46 -3.51 -37.28 7.24
N SER A 47 -4.19 -36.90 6.15
CA SER A 47 -3.89 -35.67 5.40
C SER A 47 -4.64 -34.47 6.01
N SER A 48 -4.02 -33.70 6.91
CA SER A 48 -4.55 -32.42 7.38
C SER A 48 -4.51 -31.40 6.24
N THR A 49 -5.59 -31.29 5.47
CA THR A 49 -5.75 -30.20 4.51
C THR A 49 -5.86 -28.89 5.28
N SER A 50 -4.84 -28.02 5.21
CA SER A 50 -4.92 -26.67 5.79
C SER A 50 -6.06 -25.89 5.11
N ALA A 51 -6.79 -25.04 5.84
CA ALA A 51 -7.81 -24.18 5.24
C ALA A 51 -7.16 -23.11 4.33
N SER A 52 -7.83 -22.77 3.22
CA SER A 52 -7.43 -21.63 2.39
C SER A 52 -7.81 -20.33 3.08
N ALA A 53 -7.05 -19.27 2.85
CA ALA A 53 -7.21 -17.97 3.48
C ALA A 53 -7.04 -16.83 2.47
N ALA A 54 -7.61 -15.67 2.78
CA ALA A 54 -7.43 -14.45 2.00
C ALA A 54 -6.69 -13.40 2.85
N MET A 55 -6.01 -12.49 2.16
CA MET A 55 -5.37 -11.32 2.74
C MET A 55 -5.57 -10.14 1.79
N ASP A 56 -5.85 -8.96 2.33
CA ASP A 56 -5.68 -7.70 1.60
C ASP A 56 -4.35 -7.08 2.02
N ALA A 57 -3.49 -6.76 1.06
CA ALA A 57 -2.16 -6.23 1.29
C ALA A 57 -1.83 -5.09 0.30
N PRO A 58 -2.65 -4.03 0.21
CA PRO A 58 -2.33 -2.88 -0.63
C PRO A 58 -0.98 -2.25 -0.25
N VAL A 59 -0.36 -1.61 -1.25
CA VAL A 59 1.01 -1.11 -1.15
C VAL A 59 1.12 0.41 -1.16
N SER A 60 2.16 0.94 -0.54
CA SER A 60 2.61 2.33 -0.66
C SER A 60 4.09 2.39 -1.03
N GLY A 61 4.52 3.41 -1.79
CA GLY A 61 5.91 3.56 -2.27
C GLY A 61 6.07 3.88 -3.77
N GLY A 62 4.97 3.89 -4.54
CA GLY A 62 4.98 4.25 -5.96
C GLY A 62 5.79 3.29 -6.83
N VAL A 63 6.02 3.68 -8.09
CA VAL A 63 6.76 2.87 -9.08
C VAL A 63 8.21 2.66 -8.65
N LYS A 64 8.87 3.72 -8.14
CA LYS A 64 10.24 3.63 -7.65
C LYS A 64 10.37 2.62 -6.51
N GLY A 65 9.49 2.68 -5.51
CA GLY A 65 9.52 1.71 -4.41
C GLY A 65 9.25 0.27 -4.86
N ALA A 66 8.44 0.07 -5.89
CA ALA A 66 8.21 -1.25 -6.47
C ALA A 66 9.46 -1.81 -7.18
N ILE A 67 10.17 -0.97 -7.95
CA ILE A 67 11.42 -1.36 -8.62
C ILE A 67 12.52 -1.65 -7.59
N ASP A 68 12.63 -0.80 -6.58
CA ASP A 68 13.68 -0.89 -5.56
C ASP A 68 13.39 -1.96 -4.49
N GLY A 69 12.20 -2.56 -4.48
CA GLY A 69 11.79 -3.55 -3.48
C GLY A 69 11.57 -2.95 -2.08
N THR A 70 11.22 -1.66 -2.01
CA THR A 70 11.10 -0.89 -0.76
C THR A 70 9.65 -0.50 -0.44
N LEU A 71 8.68 -1.17 -1.05
CA LEU A 71 7.26 -0.96 -0.76
C LEU A 71 6.92 -1.19 0.73
N THR A 72 5.86 -0.51 1.16
CA THR A 72 5.16 -0.82 2.41
C THR A 72 3.87 -1.56 2.10
N PHE A 73 3.73 -2.78 2.59
CA PHE A 73 2.49 -3.57 2.55
C PHE A 73 1.66 -3.31 3.80
N MET A 74 0.41 -2.88 3.61
CA MET A 74 -0.58 -2.66 4.67
C MET A 74 -1.52 -3.85 4.71
N VAL A 75 -1.34 -4.78 5.64
CA VAL A 75 -1.95 -6.11 5.61
C VAL A 75 -3.19 -6.20 6.50
N GLY A 76 -4.35 -6.51 5.91
CA GLY A 76 -5.55 -6.98 6.60
C GLY A 76 -5.64 -8.52 6.52
N SER A 77 -5.50 -9.18 7.66
CA SER A 77 -5.57 -10.65 7.78
C SER A 77 -5.81 -11.04 9.23
N ASP A 78 -6.43 -12.19 9.45
CA ASP A 78 -6.33 -12.84 10.77
C ASP A 78 -4.86 -13.15 11.09
N PRO A 79 -4.44 -13.02 12.37
CA PRO A 79 -3.09 -13.40 12.78
C PRO A 79 -2.86 -14.90 12.61
N GLY A 80 -1.59 -15.30 12.47
CA GLY A 80 -1.17 -16.70 12.37
C GLY A 80 -0.76 -17.11 10.95
N ARG A 81 -1.12 -18.35 10.57
CA ARG A 81 -0.58 -19.02 9.36
C ARG A 81 -0.61 -18.18 8.08
N PRO A 82 -1.70 -17.47 7.71
CA PRO A 82 -1.72 -16.72 6.45
C PRO A 82 -0.62 -15.66 6.40
N LEU A 83 -0.52 -14.84 7.45
CA LEU A 83 0.50 -13.81 7.57
C LEU A 83 1.90 -14.39 7.63
N GLU A 84 2.13 -15.43 8.44
CA GLU A 84 3.44 -16.09 8.59
C GLU A 84 3.93 -16.67 7.27
N THR A 85 3.03 -17.27 6.49
CA THR A 85 3.35 -17.90 5.21
C THR A 85 3.61 -16.86 4.12
N ALA A 86 2.82 -15.78 4.08
CA ALA A 86 2.93 -14.77 3.03
C ALA A 86 4.06 -13.74 3.28
N SER A 87 4.38 -13.43 4.55
CA SER A 87 5.33 -12.38 4.90
C SER A 87 6.71 -12.50 4.24
N PRO A 88 7.35 -13.69 4.13
CA PRO A 88 8.65 -13.82 3.46
C PRO A 88 8.60 -13.41 1.98
N PHE A 89 7.48 -13.65 1.30
CA PHE A 89 7.30 -13.27 -0.09
C PHE A 89 7.06 -11.77 -0.24
N LEU A 90 6.25 -11.18 0.64
CA LEU A 90 6.00 -9.73 0.65
C LEU A 90 7.28 -8.94 0.92
N ARG A 91 8.15 -9.44 1.82
CA ARG A 91 9.44 -8.82 2.15
C ARG A 91 10.46 -8.82 1.01
N ASN A 92 10.26 -9.64 -0.03
CA ASN A 92 11.10 -9.57 -1.23
C ASN A 92 10.73 -8.37 -2.13
N MET A 93 9.51 -7.84 -1.98
CA MET A 93 8.99 -6.71 -2.77
C MET A 93 8.90 -5.42 -1.95
N GLY A 94 9.09 -5.51 -0.64
CA GLY A 94 8.88 -4.38 0.26
C GLY A 94 9.74 -4.46 1.51
N GLU A 95 10.11 -3.29 2.01
CA GLU A 95 10.87 -3.14 3.24
C GLU A 95 9.98 -3.32 4.47
N ASN A 96 8.71 -2.89 4.36
CA ASN A 96 7.76 -2.89 5.46
C ASN A 96 6.56 -3.79 5.17
N VAL A 97 6.22 -4.65 6.13
CA VAL A 97 4.98 -5.45 6.14
C VAL A 97 4.30 -5.20 7.47
N VAL A 98 3.19 -4.46 7.44
CA VAL A 98 2.50 -3.96 8.63
C VAL A 98 1.14 -4.64 8.73
N LEU A 99 0.91 -5.41 9.81
CA LEU A 99 -0.41 -5.96 10.10
C LEU A 99 -1.32 -4.84 10.63
N CYS A 100 -2.33 -4.48 9.85
CA CYS A 100 -3.29 -3.41 10.13
C CYS A 100 -4.53 -3.91 10.89
N GLY A 101 -4.64 -5.22 11.15
CA GLY A 101 -5.77 -5.85 11.81
C GLY A 101 -6.37 -6.95 10.93
N GLY A 102 -7.65 -7.25 11.16
CA GLY A 102 -8.37 -8.32 10.47
C GLY A 102 -8.78 -8.01 9.02
N PRO A 103 -9.72 -8.78 8.45
CA PRO A 103 -10.17 -8.64 7.07
C PRO A 103 -10.57 -7.21 6.64
N GLY A 104 -9.96 -6.72 5.56
CA GLY A 104 -10.23 -5.41 4.95
C GLY A 104 -9.59 -4.22 5.67
N THR A 105 -8.84 -4.41 6.75
CA THR A 105 -8.18 -3.29 7.43
C THR A 105 -6.98 -2.77 6.66
N GLY A 106 -6.29 -3.60 5.87
CA GLY A 106 -5.21 -3.14 4.99
C GLY A 106 -5.74 -2.16 3.94
N ALA A 107 -6.83 -2.52 3.27
CA ALA A 107 -7.57 -1.63 2.37
C ALA A 107 -8.02 -0.33 3.04
N ALA A 108 -8.56 -0.42 4.26
CA ALA A 108 -9.00 0.77 5.01
C ALA A 108 -7.81 1.67 5.38
N THR A 109 -6.70 1.10 5.84
CA THR A 109 -5.47 1.84 6.15
C THR A 109 -4.93 2.54 4.91
N LYS A 110 -4.92 1.86 3.75
CA LYS A 110 -4.47 2.47 2.50
C LYS A 110 -5.34 3.65 2.07
N LEU A 111 -6.66 3.53 2.20
CA LEU A 111 -7.57 4.65 1.91
C LEU A 111 -7.32 5.85 2.84
N CYS A 112 -7.19 5.61 4.16
CA CYS A 112 -6.87 6.67 5.11
C CYS A 112 -5.55 7.37 4.78
N ASN A 113 -4.51 6.59 4.45
CA ASN A 113 -3.22 7.12 4.03
C ASN A 113 -3.33 8.01 2.78
N ASN A 114 -4.08 7.56 1.77
CA ASN A 114 -4.23 8.31 0.53
C ASN A 114 -5.07 9.60 0.70
N VAL A 115 -6.12 9.59 1.54
CA VAL A 115 -6.88 10.81 1.88
C VAL A 115 -6.00 11.84 2.58
N ALA A 116 -5.17 11.39 3.52
CA ALA A 116 -4.23 12.27 4.21
C ALA A 116 -3.20 12.86 3.23
N LEU A 117 -2.63 12.03 2.34
CA LEU A 117 -1.72 12.46 1.28
C LEU A 117 -2.37 13.50 0.35
N ALA A 118 -3.62 13.27 -0.07
CA ALA A 118 -4.36 14.19 -0.93
C ALA A 118 -4.52 15.57 -0.27
N SER A 119 -4.97 15.58 0.98
CA SER A 119 -5.17 16.81 1.76
C SER A 119 -3.86 17.58 1.94
N GLN A 120 -2.77 16.87 2.24
CA GLN A 120 -1.44 17.45 2.37
C GLN A 120 -0.96 18.06 1.04
N MET A 121 -1.11 17.34 -0.07
CA MET A 121 -0.70 17.82 -1.38
C MET A 121 -1.42 19.12 -1.76
N ILE A 122 -2.75 19.19 -1.57
CA ILE A 122 -3.52 20.40 -1.84
C ILE A 122 -3.03 21.57 -0.97
N GLY A 123 -2.86 21.34 0.34
CA GLY A 123 -2.38 22.39 1.25
C GLY A 123 -0.98 22.89 0.90
N VAL A 124 -0.08 22.01 0.46
CA VAL A 124 1.27 22.40 0.00
C VAL A 124 1.17 23.21 -1.29
N CYS A 125 0.36 22.80 -2.27
CA CYS A 125 0.16 23.58 -3.49
C CYS A 125 -0.32 25.01 -3.19
N GLU A 126 -1.32 25.16 -2.33
CA GLU A 126 -1.86 26.48 -1.96
C GLU A 126 -0.81 27.34 -1.22
N ALA A 127 -0.08 26.74 -0.27
CA ALA A 127 0.94 27.46 0.50
C ALA A 127 2.13 27.90 -0.38
N MET A 128 2.57 27.04 -1.31
CA MET A 128 3.65 27.36 -2.24
C MET A 128 3.26 28.50 -3.19
N ASN A 129 2.08 28.43 -3.81
CA ASN A 129 1.56 29.47 -4.68
C ASN A 129 1.38 30.82 -3.94
N LEU A 130 0.88 30.78 -2.70
CA LEU A 130 0.73 31.97 -1.88
C LEU A 130 2.09 32.59 -1.55
N GLY A 131 3.07 31.79 -1.13
CA GLY A 131 4.39 32.30 -0.76
C GLY A 131 5.13 32.89 -1.95
N GLU A 132 5.04 32.27 -3.13
CA GLU A 132 5.59 32.82 -4.37
C GLU A 132 4.93 34.15 -4.75
N ALA A 133 3.59 34.24 -4.66
CA ALA A 133 2.86 35.47 -4.92
C ALA A 133 3.21 36.61 -3.93
N LEU A 134 3.65 36.26 -2.73
CA LEU A 134 4.15 37.19 -1.72
C LEU A 134 5.65 37.52 -1.89
N GLY A 135 6.32 36.95 -2.90
CA GLY A 135 7.71 37.23 -3.25
C GLY A 135 8.74 36.41 -2.46
N VAL A 136 8.34 35.30 -1.85
CA VAL A 136 9.27 34.37 -1.19
C VAL A 136 9.83 33.40 -2.23
N ASP A 137 11.15 33.20 -2.22
CA ASP A 137 11.79 32.16 -3.03
C ASP A 137 11.18 30.78 -2.70
N PRO A 138 10.69 30.02 -3.70
CA PRO A 138 10.01 28.75 -3.47
C PRO A 138 10.88 27.70 -2.75
N VAL A 139 12.18 27.65 -3.03
CA VAL A 139 13.09 26.68 -2.39
C VAL A 139 13.27 27.02 -0.91
N VAL A 140 13.52 28.31 -0.60
CA VAL A 140 13.61 28.80 0.77
C VAL A 140 12.30 28.58 1.53
N LEU A 141 11.16 28.84 0.90
CA LEU A 141 9.84 28.60 1.48
C LEU A 141 9.64 27.12 1.84
N ALA A 142 9.94 26.21 0.89
CA ALA A 142 9.82 24.78 1.11
C ALA A 142 10.75 24.29 2.23
N ASP A 143 11.98 24.80 2.30
CA ASP A 143 12.91 24.49 3.40
C ASP A 143 12.38 24.96 4.76
N ALA A 144 11.90 26.20 4.83
CA ALA A 144 11.33 26.75 6.06
C ALA A 144 10.09 25.97 6.53
N MET A 145 9.19 25.60 5.61
CA MET A 145 8.01 24.77 5.91
C MET A 145 8.40 23.38 6.42
N ASN A 146 9.39 22.75 5.79
CA ASN A 146 9.86 21.41 6.16
C ASN A 146 10.70 21.39 7.44
N ALA A 147 11.26 22.54 7.86
CA ALA A 147 11.87 22.71 9.17
C ALA A 147 10.85 23.06 10.28
N SER A 148 9.59 23.26 9.91
CA SER A 148 8.52 23.75 10.80
C SER A 148 7.36 22.76 10.91
N THR A 149 6.26 23.18 11.53
CA THR A 149 5.08 22.35 11.78
C THR A 149 4.28 21.98 10.53
N ALA A 150 4.57 22.60 9.38
CA ALA A 150 3.95 22.28 8.10
C ALA A 150 4.57 21.04 7.42
N LYS A 151 5.67 20.49 7.96
CA LYS A 151 6.39 19.35 7.38
C LYS A 151 5.46 18.17 7.09
N CYS A 152 5.47 17.71 5.84
CA CYS A 152 4.77 16.51 5.40
C CYS A 152 5.45 15.90 4.16
N TRP A 153 5.03 14.70 3.76
CA TRP A 153 5.62 13.99 2.62
C TRP A 153 5.53 14.80 1.32
N SER A 154 4.38 15.43 1.05
CA SER A 154 4.19 16.26 -0.14
C SER A 154 5.06 17.52 -0.15
N GLY A 155 5.53 18.01 1.00
CA GLY A 155 6.42 19.18 1.07
C GLY A 155 7.89 18.79 0.94
N GLU A 156 8.29 17.67 1.54
CA GLU A 156 9.69 17.24 1.68
C GLU A 156 10.16 16.34 0.54
N VAL A 157 9.30 15.41 0.10
CA VAL A 157 9.67 14.30 -0.76
C VAL A 157 9.12 14.45 -2.17
N ASP A 158 7.89 14.96 -2.36
CA ASP A 158 7.24 15.09 -3.67
C ASP A 158 6.63 16.49 -3.83
N ASN A 159 7.49 17.52 -3.79
CA ASN A 159 7.04 18.90 -3.80
C ASN A 159 6.35 19.27 -5.15
N PRO A 160 5.16 19.89 -5.13
CA PRO A 160 4.40 20.20 -6.34
C PRO A 160 4.95 21.40 -7.14
N HIS A 161 5.89 22.17 -6.57
CA HIS A 161 6.46 23.34 -7.23
C HIS A 161 7.64 22.94 -8.14
N PRO A 162 7.65 23.29 -9.44
CA PRO A 162 8.68 22.87 -10.39
C PRO A 162 10.11 23.23 -9.97
N ASP A 163 10.34 24.46 -9.49
CA ASP A 163 11.69 24.89 -9.08
C ASP A 163 12.22 24.12 -7.86
N VAL A 164 11.35 23.80 -6.90
CA VAL A 164 11.73 23.00 -5.73
C VAL A 164 12.00 21.55 -6.14
N ALA A 165 11.16 21.00 -7.00
CA ALA A 165 11.32 19.66 -7.56
C ALA A 165 12.63 19.53 -8.35
N ALA A 166 12.96 20.52 -9.19
CA ALA A 166 14.19 20.56 -9.96
C ALA A 166 15.43 20.66 -9.05
N ALA A 167 15.36 21.47 -7.99
CA ALA A 167 16.45 21.62 -7.02
C ALA A 167 16.73 20.33 -6.22
N ARG A 168 15.70 19.48 -6.00
CA ARG A 168 15.81 18.26 -5.17
C ARG A 168 15.90 16.96 -5.99
N GLY A 169 15.63 17.01 -7.28
CA GLY A 169 15.77 15.87 -8.20
C GLY A 169 14.80 14.72 -7.94
N ASN A 170 13.68 14.96 -7.26
CA ASN A 170 12.79 13.92 -6.76
C ASN A 170 11.31 14.31 -6.72
N ALA A 171 10.69 14.76 -7.81
CA ALA A 171 9.23 14.93 -7.84
C ALA A 171 8.71 14.97 -9.27
N ALA A 172 7.44 14.61 -9.47
CA ALA A 172 6.81 14.67 -10.80
C ALA A 172 6.81 16.10 -11.37
N ALA A 173 6.76 17.12 -10.51
CA ALA A 173 6.81 18.53 -10.91
C ALA A 173 8.12 18.94 -11.62
N ALA A 174 9.21 18.18 -11.47
CA ALA A 174 10.46 18.42 -12.19
C ALA A 174 10.40 18.00 -13.68
N ASN A 175 9.36 17.26 -14.08
CA ASN A 175 9.21 16.71 -15.43
C ASN A 175 7.78 16.96 -15.95
N ASP A 176 7.30 18.20 -15.84
CA ASP A 176 5.97 18.63 -16.30
C ASP A 176 4.81 17.76 -15.78
N TYR A 177 4.94 17.25 -14.55
CA TYR A 177 3.97 16.36 -13.89
C TYR A 177 3.76 15.02 -14.61
N ASP A 178 4.70 14.60 -15.46
CA ASP A 178 4.65 13.32 -16.14
C ASP A 178 5.10 12.17 -15.22
N GLY A 179 4.40 11.03 -15.32
CA GLY A 179 4.61 9.86 -14.49
C GLY A 179 4.15 10.02 -13.03
N GLY A 180 4.87 9.37 -12.11
CA GLY A 180 4.56 9.39 -10.68
C GLY A 180 3.29 8.61 -10.31
N PHE A 181 2.59 9.08 -9.28
CA PHE A 181 1.33 8.49 -8.83
C PHE A 181 0.16 9.26 -9.44
N ALA A 182 -0.56 8.62 -10.36
CA ALA A 182 -1.66 9.26 -11.08
C ALA A 182 -2.73 9.79 -10.11
N ALA A 183 -3.10 11.07 -10.24
CA ALA A 183 -4.10 11.72 -9.38
C ALA A 183 -5.45 10.97 -9.35
N ARG A 184 -5.82 10.31 -10.45
CA ARG A 184 -7.05 9.49 -10.53
C ARG A 184 -7.02 8.25 -9.61
N LEU A 185 -5.84 7.79 -9.18
CA LEU A 185 -5.68 6.64 -8.28
C LEU A 185 -5.68 7.05 -6.80
N MET A 186 -5.83 8.35 -6.51
CA MET A 186 -5.73 8.87 -5.15
C MET A 186 -6.90 8.45 -4.26
N LEU A 187 -8.06 8.11 -4.81
CA LEU A 187 -9.24 7.60 -4.08
C LEU A 187 -9.98 6.51 -4.86
#